data_AF-A0A2G5H9F7-F1
#
_entry.id   AF-A0A2G5H9F7-F1
#
_cell.length_a   1.000
_cell.length_b   1.000
_cell.length_c   1.000
_cell.angle_alpha   90.00
_cell.angle_beta   90.00
_cell.angle_gamma   90.00
#
_symmetry.space_group_name_H-M   'P 1'
#
loop_
_entity.id
_entity.type
_entity.pdbx_description
1 polymer ?
#
loop_
_entity_poly.entity_id
_entity_poly.type
_entity_poly.pdbx_seq_one_letter_code
_entity_poly.pdbx_strand_id
1 'polypeptide(L)'
;MKYALSLCAIAAGVTALPQGPAPSYGGSSQSHDSSKYGHGQGSSNNGSNGVVPFKFPLANGFPDIDIPSDALNQIQLQAHGTLPNTPLPTSLSDAGATTFQAIAFNELFEVAFFTSLLQNLTSDTFSLGPSQYAKNFIIDALTAVQAQEELHLLGANAILSSAKRTPIQPCQYIFPGVDSFDSAISTASLFTDVVLGTLQSAENTFATNGDDVIRLIASIIGQEGEQNGFYRVLGKKIPSALPFLTGSSGIFAFSALNQIFVVPGTCGNLDAINVPILLPLTVVDPPKATDSDVRFKFPLHSDIATVDIAKVVKDGDYSGLKLVLVNQQNKPTVEDLKDIKVEDGVVSFTAAFPFNENELNGLTIAAVTAGKSDFANPDEVAAASIAGPGLIEIN
;
A
#
# COMPACT_ATOMS: atom_id res chain seq x y z
N MET A 1 40.84 6.10 -27.02
CA MET A 1 40.17 7.41 -26.86
C MET A 1 39.34 7.34 -25.59
N LYS A 2 39.62 8.25 -24.66
CA LYS A 2 38.90 8.43 -23.39
C LYS A 2 37.61 9.21 -23.68
N TYR A 3 36.47 8.77 -23.17
CA TYR A 3 35.30 9.63 -23.03
C TYR A 3 34.92 9.69 -21.55
N ALA A 4 35.21 10.86 -20.99
CA ALA A 4 34.69 11.32 -19.71
C ALA A 4 33.29 11.91 -19.98
N LEU A 5 32.28 11.46 -19.24
CA LEU A 5 31.00 12.18 -19.17
C LEU A 5 31.02 13.09 -17.94
N SER A 6 30.91 14.38 -18.24
CA SER A 6 30.77 15.48 -17.30
C SER A 6 29.34 15.54 -16.78
N LEU A 7 29.14 15.38 -15.47
CA LEU A 7 27.88 15.73 -14.80
C LEU A 7 27.77 17.26 -14.76
N CYS A 8 26.78 17.82 -15.47
CA CYS A 8 26.31 19.17 -15.21
C CYS A 8 25.09 19.09 -14.28
N ALA A 9 25.21 19.74 -13.13
CA ALA A 9 24.14 19.94 -12.17
C ALA A 9 23.05 20.83 -12.77
N ILE A 10 21.81 20.38 -12.75
CA ILE A 10 20.62 21.21 -12.96
C ILE A 10 20.03 21.47 -11.57
N ALA A 11 20.17 22.71 -11.10
CA ALA A 11 19.45 23.20 -9.94
C ALA A 11 18.01 23.52 -10.36
N ALA A 12 17.05 22.71 -9.92
CA ALA A 12 15.63 23.02 -10.01
C ALA A 12 15.18 23.61 -8.66
N GLY A 13 14.81 24.90 -8.67
CA GLY A 13 14.21 25.57 -7.52
C GLY A 13 12.80 25.06 -7.28
N VAL A 14 12.53 24.60 -6.06
CA VAL A 14 11.21 24.16 -5.62
C VAL A 14 10.54 25.30 -4.86
N THR A 15 9.38 25.72 -5.36
CA THR A 15 8.49 26.68 -4.71
C THR A 15 7.67 25.99 -3.63
N ALA A 16 7.81 26.44 -2.38
CA ALA A 16 6.99 25.99 -1.25
C ALA A 16 5.52 26.44 -1.40
N LEU A 17 4.58 25.57 -1.02
CA LEU A 17 3.16 25.92 -0.86
C LEU A 17 2.87 26.38 0.58
N PRO A 18 1.88 27.27 0.80
CA PRO A 18 1.68 27.97 2.07
C PRO A 18 0.82 27.19 3.08
N GLN A 19 1.27 27.17 4.34
CA GLN A 19 0.58 26.58 5.49
C GLN A 19 -0.51 27.53 6.04
N GLY A 20 -1.71 26.97 6.32
CA GLY A 20 -2.78 27.63 7.06
C GLY A 20 -2.80 27.24 8.55
N PRO A 21 -3.46 28.00 9.44
CA PRO A 21 -3.28 27.90 10.89
C PRO A 21 -4.09 26.77 11.53
N ALA A 22 -3.47 26.10 12.51
CA ALA A 22 -4.07 25.07 13.36
C ALA A 22 -5.01 25.65 14.45
N PRO A 23 -6.08 24.95 14.84
CA PRO A 23 -6.83 25.27 16.05
C PRO A 23 -6.43 24.41 17.26
N SER A 24 -6.72 25.02 18.42
CA SER A 24 -6.31 24.73 19.79
C SER A 24 -6.94 23.49 20.44
N TYR A 25 -6.14 22.88 21.34
CA TYR A 25 -6.46 21.83 22.31
C TYR A 25 -7.45 22.23 23.42
N GLY A 26 -8.12 21.21 23.98
CA GLY A 26 -8.73 21.15 25.32
C GLY A 26 -9.62 19.90 25.40
N GLY A 27 -9.67 19.04 26.42
CA GLY A 27 -9.03 18.90 27.72
C GLY A 27 -9.73 17.73 28.45
N SER A 28 -8.94 16.79 28.98
CA SER A 28 -9.16 15.81 30.06
C SER A 28 -10.57 15.27 30.45
N SER A 29 -10.68 13.95 30.65
CA SER A 29 -10.87 13.34 31.99
C SER A 29 -10.83 11.80 31.98
N GLN A 30 -10.20 11.23 33.00
CA GLN A 30 -10.06 9.80 33.35
C GLN A 30 -11.34 9.18 33.94
N SER A 31 -11.49 7.85 33.84
CA SER A 31 -11.82 6.96 34.99
C SER A 31 -11.71 5.46 34.67
N HIS A 32 -11.11 4.72 35.62
CA HIS A 32 -11.11 3.26 35.91
C HIS A 32 -12.42 2.49 35.55
N ASP A 33 -12.52 1.17 35.35
CA ASP A 33 -11.97 0.02 36.10
C ASP A 33 -12.30 -1.37 35.47
N SER A 34 -11.49 -2.39 35.83
CA SER A 34 -11.71 -3.85 36.02
C SER A 34 -12.55 -4.79 35.10
N SER A 35 -11.82 -5.73 34.47
CA SER A 35 -11.99 -7.21 34.46
C SER A 35 -13.25 -7.89 33.87
N LYS A 36 -13.06 -8.80 32.89
CA LYS A 36 -13.21 -10.27 33.01
C LYS A 36 -13.39 -10.97 31.64
N TYR A 37 -12.69 -12.10 31.50
CA TYR A 37 -12.86 -13.12 30.48
C TYR A 37 -14.33 -13.50 30.24
N GLY A 38 -14.73 -13.52 28.97
CA GLY A 38 -16.01 -14.05 28.51
C GLY A 38 -15.93 -14.48 27.06
N HIS A 39 -15.88 -15.80 26.83
CA HIS A 39 -16.23 -16.38 25.53
C HIS A 39 -17.70 -16.07 25.24
N GLY A 40 -17.97 -15.34 24.15
CA GLY A 40 -19.31 -14.97 23.73
C GLY A 40 -19.59 -15.37 22.29
N GLN A 41 -20.33 -16.46 22.11
CA GLN A 41 -21.06 -16.78 20.88
C GLN A 41 -22.20 -15.76 20.64
N GLY A 42 -22.44 -15.44 19.38
CA GLY A 42 -23.80 -15.34 18.83
C GLY A 42 -24.30 -13.97 18.36
N SER A 43 -24.62 -13.93 17.06
CA SER A 43 -25.95 -13.57 16.51
C SER A 43 -25.97 -12.46 15.45
N SER A 44 -26.69 -12.81 14.38
CA SER A 44 -26.94 -12.14 13.11
C SER A 44 -27.86 -10.92 13.18
N ASN A 45 -27.58 -9.88 12.38
CA ASN A 45 -28.42 -9.53 11.23
C ASN A 45 -27.89 -8.38 10.34
N ASN A 46 -27.98 -8.65 9.03
CA ASN A 46 -28.11 -7.80 7.85
C ASN A 46 -27.07 -6.72 7.50
N GLY A 47 -26.36 -6.93 6.38
CA GLY A 47 -26.20 -5.84 5.41
C GLY A 47 -25.01 -5.79 4.45
N SER A 48 -24.19 -6.83 4.25
CA SER A 48 -23.27 -6.94 3.10
C SER A 48 -22.61 -8.31 3.12
N ASN A 49 -22.66 -9.07 2.01
CA ASN A 49 -21.99 -10.35 1.76
C ASN A 49 -21.09 -10.87 2.91
N GLY A 50 -21.66 -11.63 3.87
CA GLY A 50 -21.04 -12.64 4.75
C GLY A 50 -19.60 -12.54 5.31
N VAL A 51 -18.83 -11.48 5.07
CA VAL A 51 -17.42 -11.34 5.43
C VAL A 51 -17.37 -10.62 6.77
N VAL A 52 -16.85 -11.31 7.79
CA VAL A 52 -16.58 -10.71 9.10
C VAL A 52 -15.28 -9.91 8.98
N PRO A 53 -15.30 -8.59 9.20
CA PRO A 53 -14.07 -7.80 9.13
C PRO A 53 -13.07 -8.24 10.19
N PHE A 54 -11.79 -8.31 9.79
CA PHE A 54 -10.67 -8.47 10.69
C PHE A 54 -10.55 -7.26 11.62
N LYS A 55 -10.21 -7.51 12.89
CA LYS A 55 -10.04 -6.47 13.92
C LYS A 55 -8.85 -6.77 14.81
N PHE A 56 -8.16 -5.72 15.19
CA PHE A 56 -7.20 -5.71 16.30
C PHE A 56 -7.92 -5.59 17.66
N PRO A 57 -7.27 -5.95 18.78
CA PRO A 57 -5.90 -6.47 18.88
C PRO A 57 -5.77 -7.96 18.51
N LEU A 58 -4.55 -8.37 18.19
CA LEU A 58 -4.18 -9.79 18.10
C LEU A 58 -4.18 -10.44 19.49
N ALA A 59 -4.16 -11.78 19.52
CA ALA A 59 -4.15 -12.55 20.77
C ALA A 59 -2.90 -12.30 21.65
N ASN A 60 -1.78 -11.87 21.04
CA ASN A 60 -0.55 -11.50 21.73
C ASN A 60 -0.56 -10.04 22.27
N GLY A 61 -1.63 -9.28 22.02
CA GLY A 61 -1.77 -7.88 22.43
C GLY A 61 -1.42 -6.85 21.34
N PHE A 62 -0.91 -7.26 20.18
CA PHE A 62 -0.54 -6.35 19.10
C PHE A 62 -1.76 -5.56 18.56
N PRO A 63 -1.63 -4.27 18.21
CA PRO A 63 -0.39 -3.49 18.07
C PRO A 63 0.13 -2.87 19.38
N ASP A 64 -0.62 -2.97 20.47
CA ASP A 64 -0.30 -2.33 21.75
C ASP A 64 0.63 -3.20 22.61
N ILE A 65 1.86 -3.40 22.12
CA ILE A 65 2.90 -4.19 22.79
C ILE A 65 3.81 -3.28 23.63
N ASP A 66 4.01 -3.64 24.90
CA ASP A 66 5.02 -3.00 25.76
C ASP A 66 6.45 -3.30 25.25
N ILE A 67 7.33 -2.30 25.26
CA ILE A 67 8.73 -2.42 24.82
C ILE A 67 9.67 -2.02 25.98
N PRO A 68 10.41 -2.97 26.60
CA PRO A 68 10.48 -4.41 26.32
C PRO A 68 9.38 -5.24 27.00
N SER A 69 9.03 -6.40 26.42
CA SER A 69 8.09 -7.37 27.00
C SER A 69 8.33 -8.81 26.51
N ASP A 70 7.72 -9.80 27.16
CA ASP A 70 7.72 -11.19 26.69
C ASP A 70 7.01 -11.34 25.34
N ALA A 71 5.96 -10.55 25.09
CA ALA A 71 5.27 -10.55 23.80
C ALA A 71 6.22 -10.08 22.68
N LEU A 72 6.97 -9.00 22.88
CA LEU A 72 8.01 -8.56 21.94
C LEU A 72 9.07 -9.65 21.72
N ASN A 73 9.50 -10.34 22.78
CA ASN A 73 10.48 -11.43 22.65
C ASN A 73 9.96 -12.57 21.77
N GLN A 74 8.68 -12.92 21.85
CA GLN A 74 8.07 -13.93 21.00
C GLN A 74 7.98 -13.47 19.54
N ILE A 75 7.55 -12.22 19.30
CA ILE A 75 7.51 -11.64 17.95
C ILE A 75 8.90 -11.69 17.31
N GLN A 76 9.93 -11.25 18.03
CA GLN A 76 11.31 -11.27 17.53
C GLN A 76 11.83 -12.68 17.25
N LEU A 77 11.45 -13.66 18.08
CA LEU A 77 11.80 -15.06 17.86
C LEU A 77 11.15 -15.61 16.59
N GLN A 78 9.86 -15.31 16.37
CA GLN A 78 9.11 -15.72 15.19
C GLN A 78 9.60 -15.01 13.92
N ALA A 79 9.96 -13.73 14.03
CA ALA A 79 10.50 -12.92 12.93
C ALA A 79 11.94 -13.30 12.56
N HIS A 80 12.61 -14.13 13.37
CA HIS A 80 14.02 -14.47 13.26
C HIS A 80 14.97 -13.25 13.33
N GLY A 81 14.54 -12.18 14.01
CA GLY A 81 15.24 -10.90 14.06
C GLY A 81 14.70 -10.01 15.16
N THR A 82 15.41 -8.92 15.45
CA THR A 82 15.02 -7.96 16.50
C THR A 82 14.71 -6.60 15.90
N LEU A 83 14.01 -5.75 16.67
CA LEU A 83 14.04 -4.31 16.38
C LEU A 83 15.49 -3.79 16.34
N PRO A 84 15.80 -2.79 15.51
CA PRO A 84 17.09 -2.13 15.54
C PRO A 84 17.40 -1.58 16.95
N ASN A 85 18.62 -1.78 17.43
CA ASN A 85 19.08 -1.29 18.72
C ASN A 85 19.83 0.06 18.63
N THR A 86 19.68 0.76 17.51
CA THR A 86 20.22 2.11 17.32
C THR A 86 19.29 3.15 17.95
N PRO A 87 19.81 4.31 18.37
CA PRO A 87 18.95 5.40 18.83
C PRO A 87 17.90 5.77 17.78
N LEU A 88 16.65 5.98 18.21
CA LEU A 88 15.59 6.45 17.33
C LEU A 88 15.82 7.91 16.92
N PRO A 89 15.43 8.32 15.70
CA PRO A 89 15.38 9.73 15.32
C PRO A 89 14.54 10.53 16.32
N THR A 90 15.01 11.72 16.70
CA THR A 90 14.28 12.62 17.63
C THR A 90 13.49 13.71 16.89
N SER A 91 13.59 13.72 15.56
CA SER A 91 12.87 14.61 14.67
C SER A 91 12.71 13.94 13.31
N LEU A 92 11.63 14.30 12.62
CA LEU A 92 11.40 14.01 11.21
C LEU A 92 10.92 15.29 10.53
N SER A 93 11.27 15.44 9.26
CA SER A 93 10.60 16.39 8.38
C SER A 93 9.10 16.12 8.30
N ASP A 94 8.31 17.10 7.86
CA ASP A 94 6.86 16.89 7.68
C ASP A 94 6.55 15.82 6.63
N ALA A 95 7.30 15.84 5.53
CA ALA A 95 7.20 14.82 4.50
C ALA A 95 7.58 13.44 5.06
N GLY A 96 8.72 13.33 5.77
CA GLY A 96 9.17 12.07 6.37
C GLY A 96 8.18 11.51 7.39
N ALA A 97 7.54 12.35 8.19
CA ALA A 97 6.50 11.90 9.10
C ALA A 97 5.26 11.38 8.36
N THR A 98 4.77 12.09 7.34
CA THR A 98 3.67 11.61 6.51
C THR A 98 4.01 10.29 5.81
N THR A 99 5.24 10.14 5.35
CA THR A 99 5.75 8.88 4.78
C THR A 99 5.75 7.76 5.81
N PHE A 100 6.27 7.95 7.02
CA PHE A 100 6.23 6.92 8.07
C PHE A 100 4.80 6.58 8.51
N GLN A 101 3.90 7.57 8.52
CA GLN A 101 2.49 7.32 8.81
C GLN A 101 1.84 6.45 7.74
N ALA A 102 2.14 6.68 6.46
CA ALA A 102 1.68 5.81 5.37
C ALA A 102 2.30 4.40 5.45
N ILE A 103 3.58 4.28 5.82
CA ILE A 103 4.24 2.99 6.06
C ILE A 103 3.54 2.26 7.21
N ALA A 104 3.42 2.87 8.39
CA ALA A 104 2.76 2.27 9.55
C ALA A 104 1.31 1.82 9.24
N PHE A 105 0.60 2.58 8.41
CA PHE A 105 -0.73 2.18 7.93
C PHE A 105 -0.69 0.93 7.04
N ASN A 106 0.31 0.79 6.17
CA ASN A 106 0.55 -0.42 5.38
C ASN A 106 0.86 -1.62 6.29
N GLU A 107 1.81 -1.47 7.23
CA GLU A 107 2.22 -2.56 8.12
C GLU A 107 1.03 -3.12 8.93
N LEU A 108 0.13 -2.23 9.40
CA LEU A 108 -1.11 -2.63 10.09
C LEU A 108 -2.01 -3.49 9.20
N PHE A 109 -2.13 -3.14 7.92
CA PHE A 109 -2.88 -3.93 6.95
C PHE A 109 -2.21 -5.30 6.72
N GLU A 110 -0.90 -5.34 6.56
CA GLU A 110 -0.18 -6.59 6.27
C GLU A 110 -0.23 -7.56 7.45
N VAL A 111 -0.06 -7.07 8.69
CA VAL A 111 -0.28 -7.89 9.89
C VAL A 111 -1.70 -8.45 9.90
N ALA A 112 -2.72 -7.64 9.60
CA ALA A 112 -4.10 -8.10 9.53
C ALA A 112 -4.30 -9.18 8.44
N PHE A 113 -3.73 -8.96 7.27
CA PHE A 113 -3.81 -9.88 6.13
C PHE A 113 -3.16 -11.22 6.44
N PHE A 114 -1.90 -11.22 6.89
CA PHE A 114 -1.16 -12.44 7.16
C PHE A 114 -1.69 -13.19 8.39
N THR A 115 -2.22 -12.48 9.39
CA THR A 115 -2.95 -13.12 10.50
C THR A 115 -4.18 -13.87 9.97
N SER A 116 -4.99 -13.24 9.11
CA SER A 116 -6.17 -13.88 8.52
C SER A 116 -5.79 -15.07 7.63
N LEU A 117 -4.69 -14.97 6.87
CA LEU A 117 -4.20 -16.06 6.04
C LEU A 117 -3.73 -17.25 6.87
N LEU A 118 -2.92 -17.01 7.91
CA LEU A 118 -2.46 -18.04 8.85
C LEU A 118 -3.64 -18.71 9.55
N GLN A 119 -4.64 -17.94 9.97
CA GLN A 119 -5.86 -18.51 10.56
C GLN A 119 -6.54 -19.49 9.59
N ASN A 120 -6.75 -19.09 8.34
CA ASN A 120 -7.39 -19.95 7.33
C ASN A 120 -6.56 -21.21 6.99
N LEU A 121 -5.23 -21.12 7.01
CA LEU A 121 -4.34 -22.26 6.76
C LEU A 121 -4.29 -23.22 7.95
N THR A 122 -4.28 -22.70 9.17
CA THR A 122 -4.20 -23.50 10.40
C THR A 122 -5.54 -24.12 10.78
N SER A 123 -6.67 -23.54 10.35
CA SER A 123 -8.01 -24.11 10.47
C SER A 123 -8.41 -25.06 9.33
N ASP A 124 -7.51 -25.33 8.38
CA ASP A 124 -7.78 -26.12 7.16
C ASP A 124 -8.90 -25.55 6.27
N THR A 125 -9.23 -24.25 6.42
CA THR A 125 -10.15 -23.54 5.53
C THR A 125 -9.52 -23.38 4.15
N PHE A 126 -8.23 -23.05 4.10
CA PHE A 126 -7.44 -23.06 2.86
C PHE A 126 -6.60 -24.32 2.80
N SER A 127 -6.75 -25.10 1.72
CA SER A 127 -6.00 -26.33 1.49
C SER A 127 -4.74 -26.09 0.68
N LEU A 128 -3.62 -26.62 1.16
CA LEU A 128 -2.33 -26.66 0.44
C LEU A 128 -2.09 -28.00 -0.27
N GLY A 129 -3.14 -28.83 -0.39
CA GLY A 129 -3.03 -30.20 -0.87
C GLY A 129 -2.46 -31.17 0.19
N PRO A 130 -2.10 -32.41 -0.20
CA PRO A 130 -1.81 -33.49 0.74
C PRO A 130 -0.39 -33.45 1.34
N SER A 131 0.49 -32.55 0.89
CA SER A 131 1.88 -32.50 1.34
C SER A 131 1.99 -31.79 2.69
N GLN A 132 2.08 -32.56 3.77
CA GLN A 132 2.27 -32.01 5.11
C GLN A 132 3.58 -31.22 5.24
N TYR A 133 4.64 -31.66 4.54
CA TYR A 133 5.92 -30.96 4.54
C TYR A 133 5.80 -29.56 3.92
N ALA A 134 5.14 -29.45 2.77
CA ALA A 134 4.90 -28.15 2.13
C ALA A 134 4.01 -27.27 3.00
N LYS A 135 2.98 -27.84 3.63
CA LYS A 135 2.12 -27.12 4.57
C LYS A 135 2.90 -26.52 5.73
N ASN A 136 3.73 -27.31 6.41
CA ASN A 136 4.50 -26.81 7.55
C ASN A 136 5.48 -25.72 7.12
N PHE A 137 6.21 -25.92 6.01
CA PHE A 137 7.15 -24.92 5.50
C PHE A 137 6.45 -23.59 5.16
N ILE A 138 5.28 -23.64 4.52
CA ILE A 138 4.50 -22.43 4.18
C ILE A 138 3.99 -21.74 5.44
N ILE A 139 3.48 -22.49 6.41
CA ILE A 139 3.00 -21.92 7.68
C ILE A 139 4.15 -21.28 8.45
N ASP A 140 5.31 -21.94 8.53
CA ASP A 140 6.49 -21.39 9.22
C ASP A 140 6.96 -20.10 8.53
N ALA A 141 7.03 -20.08 7.19
CA ALA A 141 7.40 -18.90 6.42
C ALA A 141 6.42 -17.74 6.63
N LEU A 142 5.10 -17.99 6.56
CA LEU A 142 4.08 -16.95 6.76
C LEU A 142 4.00 -16.48 8.22
N THR A 143 4.34 -17.34 9.18
CA THR A 143 4.47 -16.95 10.60
C THR A 143 5.62 -15.97 10.78
N ALA A 144 6.76 -16.22 10.12
CA ALA A 144 7.87 -15.28 10.13
C ALA A 144 7.51 -13.95 9.46
N VAL A 145 6.83 -13.97 8.32
CA VAL A 145 6.31 -12.78 7.62
C VAL A 145 5.43 -11.94 8.55
N GLN A 146 4.37 -12.52 9.13
CA GLN A 146 3.47 -11.80 10.03
C GLN A 146 4.24 -11.13 11.19
N ALA A 147 5.19 -11.85 11.79
CA ALA A 147 5.98 -11.32 12.88
C ALA A 147 6.97 -10.22 12.42
N GLN A 148 7.48 -10.29 11.19
CA GLN A 148 8.30 -9.24 10.59
C GLN A 148 7.49 -7.95 10.39
N GLU A 149 6.25 -8.04 9.90
CA GLU A 149 5.35 -6.88 9.76
C GLU A 149 4.96 -6.28 11.11
N GLU A 150 4.82 -7.12 12.16
CA GLU A 150 4.66 -6.61 13.52
C GLU A 150 5.88 -5.77 13.94
N LEU A 151 7.10 -6.22 13.66
CA LEU A 151 8.31 -5.45 13.97
C LEU A 151 8.42 -4.17 13.13
N HIS A 152 8.05 -4.21 11.85
CA HIS A 152 8.02 -3.01 11.00
C HIS A 152 7.06 -1.96 11.57
N LEU A 153 5.85 -2.35 11.95
CA LEU A 153 4.90 -1.43 12.58
C LEU A 153 5.43 -0.85 13.89
N LEU A 154 5.91 -1.72 14.79
CA LEU A 154 6.43 -1.28 16.08
C LEU A 154 7.59 -0.29 15.90
N GLY A 155 8.48 -0.56 14.94
CA GLY A 155 9.55 0.34 14.54
C GLY A 155 9.04 1.68 14.02
N ALA A 156 8.13 1.67 13.04
CA ALA A 156 7.57 2.88 12.44
C ALA A 156 6.86 3.77 13.48
N ASN A 157 6.00 3.18 14.31
CA ASN A 157 5.27 3.92 15.36
C ASN A 157 6.20 4.40 16.49
N ALA A 158 7.27 3.67 16.80
CA ALA A 158 8.29 4.13 17.75
C ALA A 158 9.08 5.33 17.20
N ILE A 159 9.45 5.31 15.90
CA ILE A 159 10.11 6.43 15.23
C ILE A 159 9.20 7.67 15.22
N LEU A 160 7.92 7.52 14.85
CA LEU A 160 6.95 8.61 14.91
C LEU A 160 6.85 9.20 16.32
N SER A 161 6.69 8.35 17.33
CA SER A 161 6.61 8.78 18.74
C SER A 161 7.87 9.52 19.21
N SER A 162 9.06 8.98 18.90
CA SER A 162 10.35 9.58 19.26
C SER A 162 10.55 10.95 18.60
N ALA A 163 10.07 11.09 17.35
CA ALA A 163 10.06 12.34 16.60
C ALA A 163 8.90 13.29 16.98
N LYS A 164 8.09 12.95 18.01
CA LYS A 164 6.92 13.70 18.47
C LYS A 164 5.85 13.88 17.39
N ARG A 165 5.71 12.88 16.52
CA ARG A 165 4.67 12.76 15.50
C ARG A 165 3.62 11.76 15.96
N THR A 166 2.43 11.83 15.37
CA THR A 166 1.30 10.97 15.72
C THR A 166 1.51 9.55 15.17
N PRO A 167 1.60 8.52 16.03
CA PRO A 167 1.62 7.11 15.60
C PRO A 167 0.27 6.70 15.00
N ILE A 168 0.27 5.69 14.14
CA ILE A 168 -0.93 5.23 13.44
C ILE A 168 -1.62 4.11 14.19
N GLN A 169 -2.96 4.20 14.23
CA GLN A 169 -3.87 3.27 14.86
C GLN A 169 -4.53 2.36 13.81
N PRO A 170 -4.93 1.13 14.19
CA PRO A 170 -5.54 0.18 13.28
C PRO A 170 -6.89 0.65 12.70
N CYS A 171 -7.26 0.04 11.58
CA CYS A 171 -8.62 -0.01 11.04
C CYS A 171 -9.24 -1.41 11.21
N GLN A 172 -10.47 -1.58 10.73
CA GLN A 172 -10.99 -2.90 10.40
C GLN A 172 -10.72 -3.18 8.93
N TYR A 173 -10.43 -4.45 8.62
CA TYR A 173 -10.04 -4.87 7.27
C TYR A 173 -10.95 -5.98 6.75
N ILE A 174 -11.15 -5.98 5.43
CA ILE A 174 -11.77 -7.06 4.67
C ILE A 174 -10.80 -7.47 3.57
N PHE A 175 -10.92 -8.70 3.07
CA PHE A 175 -10.05 -9.23 2.02
C PHE A 175 -10.90 -9.75 0.85
N PRO A 176 -11.49 -8.85 0.03
CA PRO A 176 -12.39 -9.26 -1.05
C PRO A 176 -11.68 -10.15 -2.06
N GLY A 177 -12.35 -11.22 -2.51
CA GLY A 177 -11.81 -12.16 -3.50
C GLY A 177 -10.75 -13.12 -2.96
N VAL A 178 -10.42 -13.06 -1.66
CA VAL A 178 -9.51 -14.00 -1.01
C VAL A 178 -10.30 -15.16 -0.40
N ASP A 179 -10.60 -16.15 -1.23
CA ASP A 179 -11.41 -17.34 -0.92
C ASP A 179 -10.61 -18.65 -0.99
N SER A 180 -9.33 -18.58 -1.32
CA SER A 180 -8.42 -19.72 -1.43
C SER A 180 -6.99 -19.30 -1.10
N PHE A 181 -6.10 -20.28 -0.92
CA PHE A 181 -4.67 -20.00 -0.80
C PHE A 181 -4.10 -19.30 -2.04
N ASP A 182 -4.48 -19.75 -3.24
CA ASP A 182 -3.96 -19.18 -4.49
C ASP A 182 -4.39 -17.71 -4.65
N SER A 183 -5.65 -17.38 -4.34
CA SER A 183 -6.12 -15.98 -4.36
C SER A 183 -5.48 -15.13 -3.25
N ALA A 184 -5.20 -15.70 -2.07
CA ALA A 184 -4.44 -15.02 -1.01
C ALA A 184 -3.01 -14.71 -1.44
N ILE A 185 -2.29 -15.69 -1.99
CA ILE A 185 -0.91 -15.50 -2.47
C ILE A 185 -0.85 -14.52 -3.63
N SER A 186 -1.79 -14.57 -4.56
CA SER A 186 -1.87 -13.57 -5.63
C SER A 186 -2.11 -12.17 -5.09
N THR A 187 -2.94 -12.03 -4.04
CA THR A 187 -3.20 -10.75 -3.38
C THR A 187 -1.94 -10.26 -2.67
N ALA A 188 -1.25 -11.15 -1.94
CA ALA A 188 0.02 -10.87 -1.28
C ALA A 188 1.09 -10.37 -2.26
N SER A 189 1.31 -11.09 -3.35
CA SER A 189 2.23 -10.69 -4.42
C SER A 189 1.90 -9.29 -4.94
N LEU A 190 0.64 -9.03 -5.26
CA LEU A 190 0.21 -7.77 -5.86
C LEU A 190 0.40 -6.57 -4.95
N PHE A 191 -0.04 -6.63 -3.68
CA PHE A 191 0.15 -5.48 -2.79
C PHE A 191 1.63 -5.29 -2.44
N THR A 192 2.39 -6.38 -2.26
CA THR A 192 3.83 -6.27 -1.95
C THR A 192 4.58 -5.61 -3.11
N ASP A 193 4.22 -5.90 -4.38
CA ASP A 193 4.80 -5.18 -5.53
C ASP A 193 4.53 -3.66 -5.47
N VAL A 194 3.35 -3.24 -4.99
CA VAL A 194 3.00 -1.83 -4.81
C VAL A 194 3.80 -1.21 -3.66
N VAL A 195 3.97 -1.93 -2.55
CA VAL A 195 4.74 -1.48 -1.38
C VAL A 195 6.22 -1.34 -1.73
N LEU A 196 6.81 -2.32 -2.41
CA LEU A 196 8.20 -2.26 -2.89
C LEU A 196 8.46 -1.03 -3.76
N GLY A 197 7.53 -0.68 -4.66
CA GLY A 197 7.60 0.56 -5.44
C GLY A 197 7.44 1.82 -4.59
N THR A 198 6.63 1.75 -3.54
CA THR A 198 6.31 2.88 -2.65
C THR A 198 7.46 3.19 -1.71
N LEU A 199 8.14 2.17 -1.18
CA LEU A 199 9.30 2.34 -0.32
C LEU A 199 10.49 2.97 -1.05
N GLN A 200 10.64 2.77 -2.36
CA GLN A 200 11.62 3.50 -3.16
C GLN A 200 11.35 5.01 -3.16
N SER A 201 10.08 5.42 -3.30
CA SER A 201 9.66 6.82 -3.18
C SER A 201 9.83 7.35 -1.74
N ALA A 202 9.59 6.49 -0.74
CA ALA A 202 9.84 6.81 0.66
C ALA A 202 11.34 7.11 0.91
N GLU A 203 12.26 6.26 0.43
CA GLU A 203 13.71 6.50 0.53
C GLU A 203 14.12 7.83 -0.10
N ASN A 204 13.61 8.13 -1.29
CA ASN A 204 13.87 9.40 -1.95
C ASN A 204 13.34 10.59 -1.12
N THR A 205 12.16 10.45 -0.53
CA THR A 205 11.58 11.47 0.36
C THR A 205 12.47 11.70 1.59
N PHE A 206 12.90 10.63 2.26
CA PHE A 206 13.78 10.74 3.42
C PHE A 206 15.14 11.36 3.05
N ALA A 207 15.75 10.92 1.95
CA ALA A 207 17.03 11.42 1.49
C ALA A 207 16.99 12.90 1.13
N THR A 208 15.95 13.35 0.42
CA THR A 208 15.81 14.75 0.00
C THR A 208 15.45 15.69 1.15
N ASN A 209 14.81 15.19 2.20
CA ASN A 209 14.45 15.97 3.39
C ASN A 209 15.47 15.87 4.54
N GLY A 210 16.51 15.04 4.39
CA GLY A 210 17.58 14.88 5.39
C GLY A 210 17.18 14.04 6.60
N ASP A 211 16.19 13.15 6.45
CA ASP A 211 15.77 12.21 7.49
C ASP A 211 16.71 10.99 7.51
N ASP A 212 17.41 10.76 8.62
CA ASP A 212 18.43 9.70 8.77
C ASP A 212 17.82 8.32 9.05
N VAL A 213 17.01 7.83 8.11
CA VAL A 213 16.34 6.51 8.16
C VAL A 213 16.52 5.69 6.88
N ILE A 214 17.26 6.21 5.91
CA ILE A 214 17.41 5.62 4.56
C ILE A 214 17.89 4.17 4.65
N ARG A 215 18.91 3.90 5.47
CA ARG A 215 19.44 2.53 5.63
C ARG A 215 18.44 1.55 6.24
N LEU A 216 17.53 2.03 7.09
CA LEU A 216 16.48 1.21 7.67
C LEU A 216 15.47 0.83 6.59
N ILE A 217 14.99 1.80 5.81
CA ILE A 217 14.04 1.55 4.73
C ILE A 217 14.65 0.67 3.64
N ALA A 218 15.91 0.88 3.27
CA ALA A 218 16.64 0.00 2.35
C ALA A 218 16.63 -1.47 2.80
N SER A 219 16.76 -1.70 4.12
CA SER A 219 16.73 -3.06 4.67
C SER A 219 15.35 -3.68 4.62
N ILE A 220 14.30 -2.88 4.83
CA ILE A 220 12.89 -3.32 4.71
C ILE A 220 12.58 -3.67 3.25
N ILE A 221 12.98 -2.84 2.27
CA ILE A 221 12.84 -3.15 0.83
C ILE A 221 13.49 -4.50 0.49
N GLY A 222 14.69 -4.76 1.01
CA GLY A 222 15.39 -6.02 0.79
C GLY A 222 14.61 -7.21 1.36
N GLN A 223 14.07 -7.07 2.57
CA GLN A 223 13.31 -8.10 3.24
C GLN A 223 11.95 -8.34 2.58
N GLU A 224 11.19 -7.30 2.22
CA GLU A 224 9.93 -7.44 1.48
C GLU A 224 10.15 -8.02 0.09
N GLY A 225 11.32 -7.78 -0.52
CA GLY A 225 11.72 -8.40 -1.77
C GLY A 225 11.88 -9.93 -1.65
N GLU A 226 12.39 -10.42 -0.52
CA GLU A 226 12.45 -11.86 -0.23
C GLU A 226 11.05 -12.47 -0.10
N GLN A 227 10.14 -11.76 0.57
CA GLN A 227 8.74 -12.17 0.71
C GLN A 227 8.01 -12.20 -0.63
N ASN A 228 8.11 -11.13 -1.43
CA ASN A 228 7.50 -11.05 -2.74
C ASN A 228 8.02 -12.18 -3.65
N GLY A 229 9.33 -12.44 -3.64
CA GLY A 229 9.91 -13.58 -4.36
C GLY A 229 9.30 -14.92 -3.93
N PHE A 230 9.08 -15.12 -2.62
CA PHE A 230 8.39 -16.30 -2.09
C PHE A 230 6.94 -16.41 -2.59
N TYR A 231 6.16 -15.33 -2.52
CA TYR A 231 4.77 -15.31 -3.01
C TYR A 231 4.69 -15.60 -4.51
N ARG A 232 5.62 -15.03 -5.28
CA ARG A 232 5.70 -15.25 -6.73
C ARG A 232 6.00 -16.71 -7.05
N VAL A 233 6.90 -17.39 -6.33
CA VAL A 233 7.14 -18.83 -6.49
C VAL A 233 5.88 -19.64 -6.20
N LEU A 234 5.19 -19.35 -5.09
CA LEU A 234 3.94 -20.01 -4.73
C LEU A 234 2.84 -19.78 -5.80
N GLY A 235 2.80 -18.58 -6.37
CA GLY A 235 1.91 -18.19 -7.47
C GLY A 235 2.37 -18.65 -8.87
N LYS A 236 3.43 -19.47 -8.97
CA LYS A 236 4.00 -19.97 -10.24
C LYS A 236 4.48 -18.88 -11.20
N LYS A 237 4.95 -17.76 -10.65
CA LYS A 237 5.62 -16.66 -11.36
C LYS A 237 7.14 -16.74 -11.19
N ILE A 238 7.87 -15.92 -11.93
CA ILE A 238 9.32 -15.78 -11.76
C ILE A 238 9.58 -15.00 -10.47
N PRO A 239 10.30 -15.53 -9.46
CA PRO A 239 10.53 -14.84 -8.18
C PRO A 239 11.12 -13.44 -8.34
N SER A 240 12.18 -13.29 -9.13
CA SER A 240 12.70 -11.97 -9.51
C SER A 240 11.90 -11.43 -10.69
N ALA A 241 10.87 -10.62 -10.41
CA ALA A 241 9.91 -10.14 -11.41
C ALA A 241 10.58 -9.41 -12.58
N LEU A 242 11.44 -8.43 -12.25
CA LEU A 242 12.04 -7.52 -13.21
C LEU A 242 13.46 -7.15 -12.75
N PRO A 243 14.37 -6.77 -13.66
CA PRO A 243 15.68 -6.24 -13.29
C PRO A 243 15.58 -4.88 -12.56
N PHE A 244 14.54 -4.11 -12.87
CA PHE A 244 14.19 -2.86 -12.20
C PHE A 244 12.69 -2.89 -11.91
N LEU A 245 12.32 -3.05 -10.64
CA LEU A 245 10.92 -3.12 -10.21
C LEU A 245 10.18 -1.82 -10.52
N THR A 246 8.86 -1.90 -10.60
CA THR A 246 7.99 -0.75 -10.84
C THR A 246 8.07 0.25 -9.70
N GLY A 247 8.40 1.51 -10.01
CA GLY A 247 8.30 2.59 -9.05
C GLY A 247 6.84 2.93 -8.75
N SER A 248 6.55 3.33 -7.51
CA SER A 248 5.21 3.75 -7.08
C SER A 248 5.30 5.00 -6.21
N SER A 249 4.19 5.39 -5.58
CA SER A 249 4.08 6.53 -4.69
C SER A 249 3.17 6.19 -3.51
N GLY A 250 3.40 6.84 -2.37
CA GLY A 250 2.55 6.69 -1.19
C GLY A 250 1.07 6.97 -1.46
N ILE A 251 0.76 7.86 -2.42
CA ILE A 251 -0.62 8.13 -2.86
C ILE A 251 -1.27 6.88 -3.45
N PHE A 252 -0.56 6.11 -4.27
CA PHE A 252 -1.11 4.90 -4.89
C PHE A 252 -1.32 3.79 -3.86
N ALA A 253 -0.31 3.50 -3.03
CA ALA A 253 -0.46 2.50 -1.97
C ALA A 253 -1.59 2.86 -1.00
N PHE A 254 -1.59 4.10 -0.49
CA PHE A 254 -2.60 4.57 0.45
C PHE A 254 -4.01 4.54 -0.16
N SER A 255 -4.14 4.94 -1.43
CA SER A 255 -5.42 4.84 -2.15
C SER A 255 -5.86 3.38 -2.33
N ALA A 256 -4.97 2.48 -2.76
CA ALA A 256 -5.30 1.06 -2.95
C ALA A 256 -5.81 0.41 -1.66
N LEU A 257 -5.10 0.62 -0.54
CA LEU A 257 -5.49 0.08 0.76
C LEU A 257 -6.88 0.56 1.19
N ASN A 258 -7.14 1.87 1.10
CA ASN A 258 -8.42 2.46 1.47
C ASN A 258 -9.57 2.01 0.55
N GLN A 259 -9.29 1.80 -0.73
CA GLN A 259 -10.29 1.42 -1.72
C GLN A 259 -10.66 -0.07 -1.67
N ILE A 260 -9.71 -0.94 -1.29
CA ILE A 260 -9.86 -2.40 -1.45
C ILE A 260 -10.07 -3.10 -0.10
N PHE A 261 -9.31 -2.72 0.93
CA PHE A 261 -9.18 -3.55 2.13
C PHE A 261 -9.74 -2.89 3.40
N VAL A 262 -9.73 -1.57 3.50
CA VAL A 262 -10.20 -0.86 4.70
C VAL A 262 -11.72 -0.78 4.71
N VAL A 263 -12.32 -1.08 5.86
CA VAL A 263 -13.74 -0.81 6.09
C VAL A 263 -13.90 0.70 6.37
N PRO A 264 -14.67 1.45 5.57
CA PRO A 264 -14.80 2.90 5.73
C PRO A 264 -15.26 3.31 7.13
N GLY A 265 -14.62 4.35 7.68
CA GLY A 265 -14.97 4.92 8.98
C GLY A 265 -14.51 4.10 10.20
N THR A 266 -13.68 3.07 10.03
CA THR A 266 -13.25 2.19 11.14
C THR A 266 -11.84 2.46 11.66
N CYS A 267 -11.05 3.28 10.96
CA CYS A 267 -9.69 3.63 11.35
C CYS A 267 -9.65 4.52 12.59
N GLY A 268 -8.70 4.27 13.49
CA GLY A 268 -8.56 5.04 14.72
C GLY A 268 -8.14 6.51 14.53
N ASN A 269 -7.33 6.81 13.52
CA ASN A 269 -6.82 8.16 13.24
C ASN A 269 -6.35 8.35 11.78
N LEU A 270 -7.18 7.99 10.80
CA LEU A 270 -6.84 8.12 9.38
C LEU A 270 -6.50 9.57 8.97
N ASP A 271 -7.09 10.55 9.65
CA ASP A 271 -6.85 11.98 9.48
C ASP A 271 -5.43 12.42 9.85
N ALA A 272 -4.67 11.60 10.59
CA ALA A 272 -3.26 11.84 10.86
C ALA A 272 -2.37 11.66 9.62
N ILE A 273 -2.86 10.96 8.58
CA ILE A 273 -2.12 10.62 7.37
C ILE A 273 -2.48 11.62 6.28
N ASN A 274 -1.62 12.62 6.07
CA ASN A 274 -1.84 13.67 5.06
C ASN A 274 -1.45 13.20 3.64
N VAL A 275 -2.05 12.10 3.19
CA VAL A 275 -1.90 11.56 1.84
C VAL A 275 -3.27 11.55 1.17
N PRO A 276 -3.42 12.09 -0.06
CA PRO A 276 -4.70 12.06 -0.74
C PRO A 276 -5.12 10.63 -1.10
N ILE A 277 -6.42 10.36 -0.93
CA ILE A 277 -7.09 9.17 -1.46
C ILE A 277 -7.70 9.55 -2.81
N LEU A 278 -7.30 8.84 -3.87
CA LEU A 278 -7.80 8.99 -5.23
C LEU A 278 -9.19 8.34 -5.39
N LEU A 279 -9.90 8.66 -6.49
CA LEU A 279 -11.05 7.86 -6.91
C LEU A 279 -10.59 6.45 -7.31
N PRO A 280 -11.35 5.39 -7.02
CA PRO A 280 -10.96 4.04 -7.41
C PRO A 280 -10.98 3.88 -8.93
N LEU A 281 -9.90 3.32 -9.49
CA LEU A 281 -9.81 2.96 -10.90
C LEU A 281 -9.90 1.44 -11.05
N THR A 282 -11.04 0.95 -11.51
CA THR A 282 -11.24 -0.47 -11.78
C THR A 282 -10.68 -0.85 -13.14
N VAL A 283 -9.77 -1.82 -13.18
CA VAL A 283 -9.41 -2.56 -14.39
C VAL A 283 -10.48 -3.62 -14.61
N VAL A 284 -11.34 -3.46 -15.62
CA VAL A 284 -12.53 -4.31 -15.78
C VAL A 284 -12.15 -5.73 -16.21
N ASP A 285 -11.24 -5.81 -17.18
CA ASP A 285 -10.71 -7.06 -17.71
C ASP A 285 -9.18 -6.93 -17.71
N PRO A 286 -8.47 -7.55 -16.75
CA PRO A 286 -7.02 -7.48 -16.70
C PRO A 286 -6.39 -7.96 -18.02
N PRO A 287 -5.44 -7.20 -18.61
CA PRO A 287 -4.80 -7.59 -19.86
C PRO A 287 -3.94 -8.84 -19.72
N LYS A 288 -3.60 -9.43 -20.88
CA LYS A 288 -2.60 -10.49 -20.99
C LYS A 288 -1.28 -9.91 -21.52
N ALA A 289 -0.26 -10.76 -21.60
CA ALA A 289 1.05 -10.44 -22.20
C ALA A 289 0.97 -10.24 -23.73
N THR A 290 0.22 -9.25 -24.18
CA THR A 290 0.04 -8.83 -25.58
C THR A 290 -0.58 -7.45 -25.63
N ASP A 291 -0.30 -6.71 -26.71
CA ASP A 291 -0.97 -5.44 -26.97
C ASP A 291 -2.49 -5.61 -27.02
N SER A 292 -3.21 -4.73 -26.35
CA SER A 292 -4.67 -4.74 -26.29
C SER A 292 -5.22 -3.37 -25.92
N ASP A 293 -6.50 -3.13 -26.18
CA ASP A 293 -7.24 -2.03 -25.55
C ASP A 293 -7.91 -2.57 -24.27
N VAL A 294 -7.58 -1.99 -23.13
CA VAL A 294 -8.09 -2.39 -21.82
C VAL A 294 -9.22 -1.48 -21.40
N ARG A 295 -10.26 -2.05 -20.79
CA ARG A 295 -11.42 -1.30 -20.32
C ARG A 295 -11.25 -0.93 -18.86
N PHE A 296 -11.48 0.34 -18.56
CA PHE A 296 -11.37 0.90 -17.22
C PHE A 296 -12.67 1.58 -16.80
N LYS A 297 -12.86 1.72 -15.49
CA LYS A 297 -13.96 2.49 -14.91
C LYS A 297 -13.52 3.22 -13.65
N PHE A 298 -14.04 4.43 -13.45
CA PHE A 298 -13.94 5.12 -12.16
C PHE A 298 -15.24 5.89 -11.87
N PRO A 299 -15.65 6.03 -10.61
CA PRO A 299 -16.84 6.80 -10.26
C PRO A 299 -16.55 8.30 -10.25
N LEU A 300 -17.56 9.14 -10.49
CA LEU A 300 -17.44 10.60 -10.37
C LEU A 300 -17.36 11.07 -8.91
N HIS A 301 -17.79 10.23 -7.97
CA HIS A 301 -17.76 10.50 -6.54
C HIS A 301 -17.42 9.21 -5.77
N SER A 302 -16.75 9.34 -4.64
CA SER A 302 -16.50 8.27 -3.69
C SER A 302 -16.47 8.84 -2.29
N ASP A 303 -17.11 8.16 -1.34
CA ASP A 303 -17.21 8.63 0.05
C ASP A 303 -15.87 8.63 0.79
N ILE A 304 -14.86 7.92 0.26
CA ILE A 304 -13.51 7.85 0.83
C ILE A 304 -12.49 8.68 0.06
N ALA A 305 -12.81 9.11 -1.17
CA ALA A 305 -11.87 9.89 -1.97
C ALA A 305 -11.77 11.32 -1.46
N THR A 306 -10.54 11.85 -1.46
CA THR A 306 -10.23 13.24 -1.06
C THR A 306 -10.03 14.16 -2.26
N VAL A 307 -9.87 13.57 -3.45
CA VAL A 307 -9.79 14.29 -4.72
C VAL A 307 -11.18 14.57 -5.27
N ASP A 308 -11.31 15.68 -5.99
CA ASP A 308 -12.58 16.13 -6.57
C ASP A 308 -12.41 16.31 -8.07
N ILE A 309 -13.04 15.42 -8.85
CA ILE A 309 -12.96 15.42 -10.31
C ILE A 309 -13.59 16.68 -10.91
N ALA A 310 -14.56 17.31 -10.24
CA ALA A 310 -15.21 18.53 -10.73
C ALA A 310 -14.25 19.73 -10.82
N LYS A 311 -13.09 19.66 -10.14
CA LYS A 311 -12.03 20.67 -10.27
C LYS A 311 -11.27 20.58 -11.59
N VAL A 312 -11.31 19.40 -12.23
CA VAL A 312 -10.57 19.10 -13.47
C VAL A 312 -11.50 19.03 -14.66
N VAL A 313 -12.60 18.28 -14.55
CA VAL A 313 -13.58 18.08 -15.61
C VAL A 313 -14.65 19.17 -15.52
N LYS A 314 -14.71 20.04 -16.51
CA LYS A 314 -15.72 21.12 -16.62
C LYS A 314 -16.77 20.75 -17.65
N ASP A 315 -18.03 20.99 -17.33
CA ASP A 315 -19.16 20.79 -18.26
C ASP A 315 -19.23 19.38 -18.89
N GLY A 316 -18.69 18.37 -18.20
CA GLY A 316 -18.62 16.99 -18.69
C GLY A 316 -17.59 16.76 -19.80
N ASP A 317 -16.63 17.66 -19.99
CA ASP A 317 -15.53 17.50 -20.94
C ASP A 317 -14.37 16.69 -20.34
N TYR A 318 -14.28 15.42 -20.74
CA TYR A 318 -13.23 14.49 -20.34
C TYR A 318 -12.04 14.46 -21.30
N SER A 319 -12.03 15.27 -22.36
CA SER A 319 -10.98 15.23 -23.40
C SER A 319 -9.58 15.59 -22.90
N GLY A 320 -9.50 16.32 -21.78
CA GLY A 320 -8.25 16.67 -21.10
C GLY A 320 -7.68 15.58 -20.18
N LEU A 321 -8.37 14.45 -20.03
CA LEU A 321 -7.90 13.32 -19.22
C LEU A 321 -7.02 12.38 -20.05
N LYS A 322 -6.06 11.77 -19.37
CA LYS A 322 -5.17 10.74 -19.93
C LYS A 322 -5.10 9.54 -18.99
N LEU A 323 -4.93 8.34 -19.56
CA LEU A 323 -4.50 7.18 -18.80
C LEU A 323 -2.98 7.18 -18.80
N VAL A 324 -2.36 7.05 -17.64
CA VAL A 324 -0.92 6.96 -17.50
C VAL A 324 -0.57 5.60 -16.92
N LEU A 325 0.37 4.92 -17.57
CA LEU A 325 0.89 3.62 -17.15
C LEU A 325 2.29 3.82 -16.56
N VAL A 326 2.46 3.38 -15.33
CA VAL A 326 3.75 3.31 -14.64
C VAL A 326 4.18 1.86 -14.57
N ASN A 327 5.32 1.53 -15.16
CA ASN A 327 5.89 0.19 -15.17
C ASN A 327 7.42 0.28 -15.12
N GLN A 328 8.05 -0.60 -14.33
CA GLN A 328 9.50 -0.58 -14.07
C GLN A 328 9.97 0.80 -13.56
N GLN A 329 11.26 1.11 -13.74
CA GLN A 329 11.82 2.45 -13.55
C GLN A 329 11.79 3.28 -14.85
N ASN A 330 10.94 2.88 -15.80
CA ASN A 330 10.81 3.57 -17.07
C ASN A 330 10.04 4.88 -16.92
N LYS A 331 10.19 5.75 -17.91
CA LYS A 331 9.35 6.93 -18.04
C LYS A 331 7.89 6.49 -18.20
N PRO A 332 6.93 7.08 -17.46
CA PRO A 332 5.52 6.71 -17.60
C PRO A 332 4.98 6.89 -19.01
N THR A 333 4.18 5.94 -19.48
CA THR A 333 3.53 5.97 -20.80
C THR A 333 2.18 6.66 -20.69
N VAL A 334 1.85 7.55 -21.62
CA VAL A 334 0.61 8.33 -21.61
C VAL A 334 -0.28 7.90 -22.78
N GLU A 335 -1.51 7.49 -22.46
CA GLU A 335 -2.49 6.95 -23.39
C GLU A 335 -3.76 7.79 -23.41
N ASP A 336 -4.35 7.88 -24.61
CA ASP A 336 -5.64 8.53 -24.80
C ASP A 336 -6.79 7.68 -24.25
N LEU A 337 -7.75 8.34 -23.59
CA LEU A 337 -9.03 7.72 -23.29
C LEU A 337 -9.87 7.64 -24.57
N LYS A 338 -10.32 6.43 -24.91
CA LYS A 338 -11.19 6.12 -26.03
C LYS A 338 -12.56 5.68 -25.51
N ASP A 339 -13.59 5.81 -26.36
CA ASP A 339 -14.94 5.32 -26.08
C ASP A 339 -15.52 5.75 -24.72
N ILE A 340 -15.27 6.99 -24.31
CA ILE A 340 -15.70 7.52 -23.01
C ILE A 340 -17.23 7.50 -22.92
N LYS A 341 -17.76 6.87 -21.89
CA LYS A 341 -19.18 6.84 -21.54
C LYS A 341 -19.37 7.17 -20.08
N VAL A 342 -20.38 7.98 -19.79
CA VAL A 342 -20.78 8.32 -18.42
C VAL A 342 -22.19 7.82 -18.21
N GLU A 343 -22.33 6.80 -17.36
CA GLU A 343 -23.61 6.17 -17.03
C GLU A 343 -23.70 6.03 -15.51
N ASP A 344 -24.82 6.45 -14.91
CA ASP A 344 -25.09 6.34 -13.47
C ASP A 344 -23.97 6.86 -12.55
N GLY A 345 -23.32 7.96 -12.96
CA GLY A 345 -22.22 8.56 -12.19
C GLY A 345 -20.89 7.81 -12.27
N VAL A 346 -20.75 6.87 -13.22
CA VAL A 346 -19.52 6.12 -13.48
C VAL A 346 -19.01 6.44 -14.88
N VAL A 347 -17.73 6.80 -14.96
CA VAL A 347 -17.02 6.96 -16.23
C VAL A 347 -16.45 5.61 -16.62
N SER A 348 -16.68 5.19 -17.86
CA SER A 348 -16.06 4.02 -18.47
C SER A 348 -15.38 4.41 -19.78
N PHE A 349 -14.23 3.80 -20.05
CA PHE A 349 -13.44 4.09 -21.25
C PHE A 349 -12.55 2.90 -21.59
N THR A 350 -11.96 2.94 -22.78
CA THR A 350 -10.88 2.05 -23.21
C THR A 350 -9.60 2.85 -23.38
N ALA A 351 -8.45 2.22 -23.17
CA ALA A 351 -7.15 2.82 -23.44
C ALA A 351 -6.17 1.72 -23.86
N ALA A 352 -5.14 2.09 -24.63
CA ALA A 352 -4.17 1.12 -25.09
C ALA A 352 -3.34 0.60 -23.91
N PHE A 353 -3.01 -0.69 -23.98
CA PHE A 353 -2.03 -1.35 -23.12
C PHE A 353 -0.93 -1.91 -24.04
N PRO A 354 0.09 -1.08 -24.37
CA PRO A 354 1.15 -1.41 -25.33
C PRO A 354 2.20 -2.34 -24.71
N PHE A 355 1.80 -3.57 -24.43
CA PHE A 355 2.62 -4.59 -23.77
C PHE A 355 3.93 -4.89 -24.51
N ASN A 356 3.88 -5.14 -25.82
CA ASN A 356 5.05 -5.57 -26.60
C ASN A 356 6.04 -4.42 -26.82
N GLU A 357 5.53 -3.20 -26.98
CA GLU A 357 6.38 -2.03 -27.21
C GLU A 357 7.17 -1.65 -25.94
N ASN A 358 6.55 -1.78 -24.77
CA ASN A 358 7.11 -1.32 -23.50
C ASN A 358 7.52 -2.46 -22.54
N GLU A 359 7.39 -3.72 -22.95
CA GLU A 359 7.68 -4.91 -22.13
C GLU A 359 7.02 -4.83 -20.74
N LEU A 360 5.69 -4.64 -20.70
CA LEU A 360 4.90 -4.38 -19.49
C LEU A 360 4.72 -5.61 -18.57
N ASN A 361 5.82 -6.31 -18.28
CA ASN A 361 5.92 -7.38 -17.29
C ASN A 361 6.00 -6.81 -15.87
N GLY A 362 5.82 -7.65 -14.86
CA GLY A 362 5.68 -7.26 -13.46
C GLY A 362 4.43 -6.42 -13.19
N LEU A 363 4.51 -5.58 -12.15
CA LEU A 363 3.46 -4.62 -11.80
C LEU A 363 3.39 -3.49 -12.83
N THR A 364 2.19 -3.18 -13.30
CA THR A 364 1.86 -1.91 -13.97
C THR A 364 0.79 -1.20 -13.16
N ILE A 365 1.04 0.07 -12.84
CA ILE A 365 0.09 0.95 -12.17
C ILE A 365 -0.53 1.86 -13.22
N ALA A 366 -1.85 1.77 -13.39
CA ALA A 366 -2.62 2.65 -14.23
C ALA A 366 -3.24 3.78 -13.38
N ALA A 367 -3.21 5.02 -13.88
CA ALA A 367 -3.86 6.15 -13.24
C ALA A 367 -4.46 7.10 -14.27
N VAL A 368 -5.62 7.67 -13.95
CA VAL A 368 -6.22 8.73 -14.78
C VAL A 368 -5.71 10.06 -14.25
N THR A 369 -5.09 10.84 -15.12
CA THR A 369 -4.49 12.14 -14.78
C THR A 369 -5.09 13.28 -15.60
N ALA A 370 -4.89 14.50 -15.11
CA ALA A 370 -5.32 15.72 -15.77
C ALA A 370 -4.17 16.43 -16.52
N GLY A 371 -4.39 16.80 -17.78
CA GLY A 371 -3.74 17.96 -18.42
C GLY A 371 -2.26 17.85 -18.77
N LYS A 372 -1.56 16.76 -18.44
CA LYS A 372 -0.17 16.52 -18.84
C LYS A 372 -0.09 15.40 -19.87
N SER A 373 0.69 15.64 -20.92
CA SER A 373 1.04 14.63 -21.93
C SER A 373 2.35 13.91 -21.61
N ASP A 374 3.01 14.28 -20.52
CA ASP A 374 4.32 13.76 -20.16
C ASP A 374 4.59 13.85 -18.65
N PHE A 375 5.33 12.87 -18.14
CA PHE A 375 5.68 12.74 -16.72
C PHE A 375 7.12 12.24 -16.58
N ALA A 376 7.85 12.76 -15.58
CA ALA A 376 9.23 12.34 -15.37
C ALA A 376 9.35 11.04 -14.57
N ASN A 377 8.42 10.79 -13.64
CA ASN A 377 8.52 9.70 -12.66
C ASN A 377 7.13 9.37 -12.05
N PRO A 378 7.01 8.28 -11.26
CA PRO A 378 5.75 7.87 -10.64
C PRO A 378 5.12 8.91 -9.69
N ASP A 379 5.94 9.68 -8.95
CA ASP A 379 5.43 10.68 -8.00
C ASP A 379 4.71 11.83 -8.73
N GLU A 380 5.21 12.26 -9.89
CA GLU A 380 4.52 13.25 -10.71
C GLU A 380 3.19 12.75 -11.26
N VAL A 381 3.11 11.46 -11.61
CA VAL A 381 1.86 10.81 -12.05
C VAL A 381 0.88 10.79 -10.89
N ALA A 382 1.30 10.32 -9.73
CA ALA A 382 0.48 10.22 -8.53
C ALA A 382 -0.08 11.59 -8.10
N ALA A 383 0.75 12.63 -8.11
CA ALA A 383 0.33 14.00 -7.77
C ALA A 383 -0.68 14.59 -8.78
N ALA A 384 -0.66 14.17 -10.04
CA ALA A 384 -1.59 14.61 -11.08
C ALA A 384 -2.82 13.71 -11.23
N SER A 385 -2.89 12.61 -10.48
CA SER A 385 -3.93 11.60 -10.61
C SER A 385 -5.24 12.07 -9.98
N ILE A 386 -6.34 11.75 -10.65
CA ILE A 386 -7.70 11.91 -10.14
C ILE A 386 -8.36 10.56 -9.83
N ALA A 387 -7.96 9.50 -10.53
CA ALA A 387 -8.40 8.14 -10.26
C ALA A 387 -7.23 7.17 -10.36
N GLY A 388 -7.15 6.23 -9.43
CA GLY A 388 -6.07 5.26 -9.33
C GLY A 388 -5.94 4.67 -7.93
N PRO A 389 -5.03 3.70 -7.76
CA PRO A 389 -4.36 2.98 -8.83
C PRO A 389 -5.26 1.89 -9.43
N GLY A 390 -5.18 1.71 -10.75
CA GLY A 390 -5.59 0.47 -11.40
C GLY A 390 -4.39 -0.47 -11.43
N LEU A 391 -4.45 -1.57 -10.69
CA LEU A 391 -3.31 -2.49 -10.54
C LEU A 391 -3.40 -3.64 -11.54
N ILE A 392 -2.30 -3.87 -12.26
CA ILE A 392 -2.18 -4.93 -13.28
C ILE A 392 -0.85 -5.63 -13.01
N GLU A 393 -0.83 -6.96 -12.94
CA GLU A 393 0.41 -7.71 -12.74
C GLU A 393 0.54 -8.80 -13.81
N ILE A 394 1.58 -8.69 -14.62
CA ILE A 394 1.94 -9.66 -15.68
C ILE A 394 3.32 -10.24 -15.33
N ASN A 395 3.67 -11.39 -15.86
CA ASN A 395 4.75 -12.26 -15.34
C ASN A 395 6.16 -11.68 -15.37
#